data_AF-A0A2I6QMW4-F1
#
_entry.id   AF-A0A2I6QMW4-F1
#
_cell.length_a   1.000
_cell.length_b   1.000
_cell.length_c   1.000
_cell.angle_alpha   90.00
_cell.angle_beta   90.00
_cell.angle_gamma   90.00
#
_symmetry.space_group_name_H-M   'P 1'
#
loop_
_entity.id
_entity.type
_entity.pdbx_description
1 polymer ?
#
loop_
_entity_poly.entity_id
_entity_poly.type
_entity_poly.pdbx_seq_one_letter_code
_entity_poly.pdbx_strand_id
1 'polypeptide(L)'
;MRRALIAFVFVVPALALIGWLIATQLPRWTAPQANWFASAPNTPGVCAAVESLVLYGATRADVGGIGEDAALDDAMLAVVGHYKVDSLNVLVRGMPVLGVQATLPGGQQRGEYYVVVVPLQNDALPKAAVIYIDAQTAEAQAVITAIVDPAANCDFDVKAALLAAVKTPPLIGLVAYSVIVLGGLIGWWGYNRFLKKGHRR
;
A
#
# COMPACT_ATOMS: atom_id res chain seq x y z
N MET A 1 -14.60 6.59 -43.19
CA MET A 1 -15.32 6.16 -41.98
C MET A 1 -14.67 4.98 -41.22
N ARG A 2 -14.29 3.86 -41.86
CA ARG A 2 -13.68 2.70 -41.16
C ARG A 2 -12.46 2.99 -40.24
N ARG A 3 -11.59 3.94 -40.60
CA ARG A 3 -10.41 4.29 -39.78
C ARG A 3 -10.75 4.99 -38.47
N ALA A 4 -11.81 5.81 -38.46
CA ALA A 4 -12.27 6.50 -37.25
C ALA A 4 -12.90 5.53 -36.25
N LEU A 5 -13.63 4.52 -36.76
CA LEU A 5 -14.30 3.52 -35.92
C LEU A 5 -13.29 2.59 -35.22
N ILE A 6 -12.20 2.24 -35.90
CA ILE A 6 -11.11 1.46 -35.31
C ILE A 6 -10.39 2.26 -34.22
N ALA A 7 -10.05 3.53 -34.49
CA ALA A 7 -9.44 4.38 -33.46
C ALA A 7 -10.33 4.49 -32.22
N PHE A 8 -11.64 4.64 -32.40
CA PHE A 8 -12.58 4.74 -31.29
C PHE A 8 -12.65 3.47 -30.43
N VAL A 9 -12.65 2.28 -31.06
CA VAL A 9 -12.72 0.98 -30.35
C VAL A 9 -11.47 0.69 -29.52
N PHE A 10 -10.30 1.21 -29.89
CA PHE A 10 -9.05 0.98 -29.15
C PHE A 10 -8.69 2.12 -28.18
N VAL A 11 -8.95 3.37 -28.56
CA VAL A 11 -8.54 4.53 -27.75
C VAL A 11 -9.47 4.74 -26.56
N VAL A 12 -10.78 4.54 -26.73
CA VAL A 12 -11.75 4.79 -25.64
C VAL A 12 -11.55 3.83 -24.47
N PRO A 13 -11.40 2.50 -24.67
CA PRO A 13 -11.12 1.59 -23.55
C PRO A 13 -9.76 1.83 -22.90
N ALA A 14 -8.73 2.18 -23.69
CA ALA A 14 -7.42 2.51 -23.16
C ALA A 14 -7.47 3.75 -22.27
N LEU A 15 -8.17 4.82 -22.69
CA LEU A 15 -8.37 6.02 -21.89
C LEU A 15 -9.21 5.75 -20.64
N ALA A 16 -10.24 4.90 -20.72
CA ALA A 16 -11.04 4.50 -19.57
C ALA A 16 -10.20 3.73 -18.54
N LEU A 17 -9.32 2.82 -18.99
CA LEU A 17 -8.40 2.07 -18.13
C LEU A 17 -7.34 2.97 -17.50
N ILE A 18 -6.76 3.90 -18.28
CA ILE A 18 -5.81 4.90 -17.76
C ILE A 18 -6.52 5.80 -16.73
N GLY A 19 -7.72 6.28 -17.04
CA GLY A 19 -8.52 7.09 -16.12
C GLY A 19 -8.86 6.35 -14.84
N TRP A 20 -9.20 5.06 -14.92
CA TRP A 20 -9.43 4.20 -13.76
C TRP A 20 -8.16 3.99 -12.93
N LEU A 21 -7.01 3.72 -13.58
CA LEU A 21 -5.72 3.56 -12.91
C LEU A 21 -5.32 4.85 -12.19
N ILE A 22 -5.45 5.99 -12.85
CA ILE A 22 -5.18 7.30 -12.25
C ILE A 22 -6.14 7.56 -11.09
N ALA A 23 -7.43 7.31 -11.24
CA ALA A 23 -8.40 7.56 -10.17
C ALA A 23 -8.20 6.67 -8.94
N THR A 24 -7.73 5.43 -9.12
CA THR A 24 -7.65 4.44 -8.02
C THR A 24 -6.27 4.28 -7.43
N GLN A 25 -5.21 4.37 -8.24
CA GLN A 25 -3.83 4.16 -7.81
C GLN A 25 -3.08 5.46 -7.57
N LEU A 26 -3.36 6.53 -8.34
CA LEU A 26 -2.65 7.81 -8.17
C LEU A 26 -2.80 8.36 -6.74
N PRO A 27 -4.00 8.35 -6.10
CA PRO A 27 -4.11 8.80 -4.72
C PRO A 27 -3.29 7.96 -3.75
N ARG A 28 -3.04 6.68 -4.02
CA ARG A 28 -2.17 5.85 -3.16
C ARG A 28 -0.70 6.20 -3.33
N TRP A 29 -0.30 6.62 -4.54
CA TRP A 29 1.08 6.96 -4.86
C TRP A 29 1.44 8.41 -4.52
N THR A 30 0.45 9.32 -4.51
CA THR A 30 0.65 10.75 -4.23
C THR A 30 0.14 11.17 -2.87
N ALA A 31 -0.56 10.31 -2.13
CA ALA A 31 -1.00 10.68 -0.80
C ALA A 31 0.23 10.88 0.10
N PRO A 32 0.29 11.97 0.88
CA PRO A 32 1.41 12.34 1.73
C PRO A 32 1.51 11.45 3.00
N GLN A 33 1.17 10.17 2.90
CA GLN A 33 0.90 9.27 4.02
C GLN A 33 2.16 8.93 4.82
N ALA A 34 3.34 9.06 4.22
CA ALA A 34 4.63 8.76 4.87
C ALA A 34 5.19 9.93 5.71
N ASN A 35 4.77 11.18 5.46
CA ASN A 35 5.38 12.32 6.13
C ASN A 35 5.00 12.43 7.62
N TRP A 36 3.90 11.80 8.03
CA TRP A 36 3.38 11.89 9.40
C TRP A 36 4.14 10.99 10.39
N PHE A 37 4.67 9.86 9.91
CA PHE A 37 5.55 8.98 10.69
C PHE A 37 7.04 9.33 10.48
N ALA A 38 7.39 9.91 9.31
CA ALA A 38 8.76 10.31 8.99
C ALA A 38 9.31 11.47 9.85
N SER A 39 8.47 12.18 10.60
CA SER A 39 8.95 13.18 11.60
C SER A 39 9.66 12.53 12.80
N ALA A 40 9.66 11.20 12.91
CA ALA A 40 10.48 10.44 13.85
C ALA A 40 11.58 9.64 13.11
N PRO A 41 12.59 10.32 12.51
CA PRO A 41 13.46 9.75 11.47
C PRO A 41 14.40 8.61 11.92
N ASN A 42 14.37 8.17 13.17
CA ASN A 42 15.23 7.09 13.66
C ASN A 42 14.49 6.08 14.56
N THR A 43 13.16 6.07 14.51
CA THR A 43 12.38 5.17 15.36
C THR A 43 12.33 3.77 14.74
N PRO A 44 12.77 2.73 15.48
CA PRO A 44 12.70 1.35 15.02
C PRO A 44 11.28 0.94 14.58
N GLY A 45 11.13 0.29 13.42
CA GLY A 45 9.85 -0.23 12.93
C GLY A 45 8.97 0.78 12.15
N VAL A 46 9.42 2.02 11.96
CA VAL A 46 8.65 3.04 11.23
C VAL A 46 8.38 2.67 9.77
N CYS A 47 9.35 2.09 9.05
CA CYS A 47 9.10 1.74 7.64
C CYS A 47 8.07 0.63 7.49
N ALA A 48 8.10 -0.40 8.34
CA ALA A 48 7.05 -1.42 8.36
C ALA A 48 5.68 -0.84 8.76
N ALA A 49 5.64 0.14 9.66
CA ALA A 49 4.41 0.85 9.98
C ALA A 49 3.87 1.58 8.74
N VAL A 50 4.70 2.33 8.03
CA VAL A 50 4.33 3.02 6.79
C VAL A 50 3.85 2.04 5.71
N GLU A 51 4.56 0.93 5.48
CA GLU A 51 4.14 -0.10 4.53
C GLU A 51 2.78 -0.70 4.90
N SER A 52 2.53 -0.96 6.18
CA SER A 52 1.24 -1.48 6.64
C SER A 52 0.10 -0.48 6.47
N LEU A 53 0.36 0.81 6.72
CA LEU A 53 -0.60 1.89 6.52
C LEU A 53 -1.02 1.96 5.05
N VAL A 54 -0.06 1.88 4.13
CA VAL A 54 -0.32 1.88 2.69
C VAL A 54 -1.12 0.65 2.29
N LEU A 55 -0.73 -0.53 2.80
CA LEU A 55 -1.40 -1.79 2.52
C LEU A 55 -2.88 -1.76 2.94
N TYR A 56 -3.17 -1.16 4.09
CA TYR A 56 -4.53 -1.05 4.65
C TYR A 56 -5.29 0.19 4.18
N GLY A 57 -4.71 0.96 3.25
CA GLY A 57 -5.31 2.20 2.75
C GLY A 57 -5.60 3.19 3.87
N ALA A 58 -4.71 3.27 4.86
CA ALA A 58 -4.87 4.10 6.03
C ALA A 58 -4.79 5.59 5.66
N THR A 59 -5.63 6.41 6.27
CA THR A 59 -5.53 7.87 6.20
C THR A 59 -5.48 8.43 7.60
N ARG A 60 -4.66 9.45 7.84
CA ARG A 60 -4.64 10.15 9.13
C ARG A 60 -6.04 10.65 9.45
N ALA A 61 -6.48 10.36 10.67
CA ALA A 61 -7.75 10.81 11.20
C ALA A 61 -7.52 11.28 12.64
N ASP A 62 -8.27 12.31 13.04
CA ASP A 62 -8.39 12.64 14.44
C ASP A 62 -9.40 11.64 15.02
N VAL A 63 -8.90 10.61 15.69
CA VAL A 63 -9.71 9.51 16.20
C VAL A 63 -10.18 9.87 17.60
N GLY A 64 -11.50 9.98 17.78
CA GLY A 64 -12.10 10.10 19.11
C GLY A 64 -12.18 8.73 19.78
N GLY A 65 -12.05 8.65 21.10
CA GLY A 65 -12.23 7.38 21.82
C GLY A 65 -11.39 7.27 23.10
N ILE A 66 -10.74 6.11 23.27
CA ILE A 66 -9.99 5.74 24.49
C ILE A 66 -8.81 6.67 24.83
N GLY A 67 -8.31 7.43 23.85
CA GLY A 67 -7.17 8.32 23.99
C GLY A 67 -5.82 7.63 23.73
N GLU A 68 -4.80 8.44 23.43
CA GLU A 68 -3.47 7.95 23.04
C GLU A 68 -2.76 7.16 24.14
N ASP A 69 -2.88 7.61 25.40
CA ASP A 69 -2.24 6.94 26.55
C ASP A 69 -2.82 5.53 26.78
N ALA A 70 -4.15 5.39 26.71
CA ALA A 70 -4.80 4.09 26.86
C ALA A 70 -4.45 3.15 25.70
N ALA A 71 -4.45 3.66 24.47
CA ALA A 71 -4.04 2.89 23.30
C ALA A 71 -2.60 2.40 23.41
N LEU A 72 -1.70 3.20 23.99
CA LEU A 72 -0.31 2.82 24.24
C LEU A 72 -0.21 1.69 25.28
N ASP A 73 -0.90 1.83 26.42
CA ASP A 73 -0.90 0.81 27.47
C ASP A 73 -1.49 -0.52 26.95
N ASP A 74 -2.58 -0.49 26.17
CA ASP A 74 -3.20 -1.68 25.58
C ASP A 74 -2.35 -2.31 24.48
N ALA A 75 -1.66 -1.51 23.67
CA ALA A 75 -0.69 -2.01 22.70
C ALA A 75 0.48 -2.72 23.39
N MET A 76 0.96 -2.20 24.53
CA MET A 76 2.00 -2.87 25.32
C MET A 76 1.51 -4.22 25.88
N LEU A 77 0.28 -4.27 26.40
CA LEU A 77 -0.33 -5.52 26.87
C LEU A 77 -0.49 -6.54 25.74
N ALA A 78 -0.93 -6.10 24.56
CA ALA A 78 -1.07 -6.94 23.39
C ALA A 78 0.29 -7.53 22.95
N VAL A 79 1.36 -6.72 22.97
CA VAL A 79 2.72 -7.18 22.65
C VAL A 79 3.23 -8.19 23.68
N VAL A 80 3.05 -7.91 24.98
CA VAL A 80 3.42 -8.83 26.07
C VAL A 80 2.73 -10.17 25.88
N GLY A 81 1.41 -10.17 25.61
CA GLY A 81 0.64 -11.38 25.37
C GLY A 81 1.05 -12.12 24.10
N HIS A 82 1.27 -11.40 23.00
CA HIS A 82 1.57 -11.99 21.69
C HIS A 82 2.98 -12.59 21.62
N TYR A 83 3.98 -11.87 22.12
CA TYR A 83 5.38 -12.28 22.07
C TYR A 83 5.86 -12.99 23.34
N LYS A 84 5.00 -13.12 24.36
CA LYS A 84 5.32 -13.74 25.67
C LYS A 84 6.58 -13.14 26.31
N VAL A 85 6.69 -11.81 26.27
CA VAL A 85 7.80 -11.08 26.91
C VAL A 85 7.41 -10.67 28.32
N ASP A 86 8.31 -10.88 29.30
CA ASP A 86 7.99 -10.68 30.72
C ASP A 86 7.71 -9.22 31.09
N SER A 87 8.33 -8.27 30.38
CA SER A 87 8.05 -6.85 30.49
C SER A 87 8.64 -6.08 29.31
N LEU A 88 8.00 -4.96 28.96
CA LEU A 88 8.53 -3.98 28.01
C LEU A 88 9.19 -2.84 28.80
N ASN A 89 10.35 -2.37 28.36
CA ASN A 89 11.08 -1.27 29.00
C ASN A 89 10.30 0.05 28.95
N VAL A 90 10.53 0.93 29.93
CA VAL A 90 9.91 2.28 30.06
C VAL A 90 10.11 3.16 28.83
N LEU A 91 11.12 2.87 27.99
CA LEU A 91 11.42 3.57 26.75
C LEU A 91 10.23 3.61 25.76
N VAL A 92 9.27 2.68 25.89
CA VAL A 92 8.08 2.60 25.02
C VAL A 92 7.09 3.74 25.27
N ARG A 93 7.10 4.37 26.46
CA ARG A 93 6.17 5.46 26.83
C ARG A 93 6.35 6.77 26.05
N GLY A 94 7.41 6.90 25.27
CA GLY A 94 7.66 8.04 24.39
C GLY A 94 7.44 7.75 22.89
N MET A 95 6.88 6.58 22.56
CA MET A 95 6.66 6.19 21.17
C MET A 95 5.45 6.95 20.57
N PRO A 96 5.53 7.33 19.29
CA PRO A 96 4.42 8.02 18.64
C PRO A 96 3.21 7.09 18.53
N VAL A 97 2.05 7.61 18.95
CA VAL A 97 0.73 7.02 18.71
C VAL A 97 0.07 7.82 17.59
N LEU A 98 -0.49 7.14 16.59
CA LEU A 98 -1.14 7.81 15.46
C LEU A 98 -2.57 7.35 15.26
N GLY A 99 -3.50 8.30 15.25
CA GLY A 99 -4.88 8.10 14.79
C GLY A 99 -5.00 7.93 13.27
N VAL A 100 -5.64 6.84 12.84
CA VAL A 100 -5.86 6.55 11.42
C VAL A 100 -7.23 5.93 11.16
N GLN A 101 -7.75 6.14 9.95
CA GLN A 101 -8.85 5.36 9.39
C GLN A 101 -8.32 4.36 8.36
N ALA A 102 -8.49 3.07 8.61
CA ALA A 102 -7.94 1.99 7.78
C ALA A 102 -8.96 0.87 7.53
N THR A 103 -8.70 0.00 6.57
CA THR A 103 -9.47 -1.25 6.38
C THR A 103 -8.55 -2.42 6.68
N LEU A 104 -8.69 -2.99 7.88
CA LEU A 104 -7.87 -4.11 8.33
C LEU A 104 -8.34 -5.46 7.75
N PRO A 105 -7.48 -6.48 7.68
CA PRO A 105 -7.85 -7.81 7.21
C PRO A 105 -8.99 -8.39 8.07
N GLY A 106 -10.09 -8.81 7.44
CA GLY A 106 -11.27 -9.32 8.14
C GLY A 106 -12.32 -8.27 8.48
N GLY A 107 -11.99 -6.98 8.38
CA GLY A 107 -12.96 -5.88 8.49
C GLY A 107 -13.73 -5.67 7.18
N GLN A 108 -15.06 -5.60 7.26
CA GLN A 108 -15.90 -5.24 6.10
C GLN A 108 -15.99 -3.73 5.87
N GLN A 109 -15.66 -2.92 6.88
CA GLN A 109 -15.75 -1.46 6.82
C GLN A 109 -14.46 -0.80 7.29
N ARG A 110 -14.29 0.46 6.87
CA ARG A 110 -13.18 1.29 7.30
C ARG A 110 -13.41 1.72 8.75
N GLY A 111 -12.53 1.31 9.65
CA GLY A 111 -12.59 1.64 11.08
C GLY A 111 -11.58 2.70 11.48
N GLU A 112 -11.72 3.21 12.70
CA GLU A 112 -10.80 4.14 13.35
C GLU A 112 -9.88 3.38 14.31
N TYR A 113 -8.58 3.60 14.15
CA TYR A 113 -7.55 2.87 14.87
C TYR A 113 -6.46 3.81 15.38
N TYR A 114 -5.92 3.47 16.54
CA TYR A 114 -4.61 3.95 16.97
C TYR A 114 -3.53 2.99 16.48
N VAL A 115 -2.50 3.53 15.84
CA VAL A 115 -1.32 2.79 15.41
C VAL A 115 -0.19 3.09 16.37
N VAL A 116 0.32 2.04 17.00
CA VAL A 116 1.40 2.11 17.98
C VAL A 116 2.55 1.26 17.49
N VAL A 117 3.77 1.79 17.58
CA VAL A 117 4.99 1.04 17.29
C VAL A 117 5.69 0.72 18.61
N VAL A 118 6.00 -0.55 18.85
CA VAL A 118 6.63 -1.03 20.08
C VAL A 118 7.93 -1.76 19.75
N PRO A 119 9.11 -1.25 20.15
CA PRO A 119 10.37 -1.95 19.92
C PRO A 119 10.47 -3.19 20.81
N LEU A 120 10.89 -4.30 20.23
CA LEU A 120 11.13 -5.58 20.91
C LEU A 120 12.65 -5.70 21.17
N GLN A 121 13.08 -5.45 22.41
CA GLN A 121 14.51 -5.42 22.78
C GLN A 121 15.10 -6.80 23.16
N ASN A 122 14.41 -7.91 22.89
CA ASN A 122 14.80 -9.22 23.42
C ASN A 122 15.67 -10.09 22.49
N ASP A 123 15.91 -9.71 21.24
CA ASP A 123 16.62 -10.54 20.26
C ASP A 123 17.93 -9.92 19.75
N ALA A 124 18.87 -10.78 19.35
CA ALA A 124 20.12 -10.41 18.67
C ALA A 124 19.91 -9.63 17.34
N LEU A 125 18.67 -9.63 16.83
CA LEU A 125 18.22 -8.78 15.73
C LEU A 125 17.18 -7.80 16.28
N PRO A 126 17.34 -6.49 16.06
CA PRO A 126 16.37 -5.53 16.56
C PRO A 126 15.03 -5.76 15.83
N LYS A 127 13.93 -5.91 16.58
CA LYS A 127 12.57 -6.09 16.05
C LYS A 127 11.63 -5.04 16.63
N ALA A 128 10.53 -4.76 15.95
CA ALA A 128 9.46 -3.90 16.43
C ALA A 128 8.11 -4.53 16.11
N ALA A 129 7.10 -4.27 16.92
CA ALA A 129 5.72 -4.65 16.66
C ALA A 129 4.94 -3.38 16.30
N VAL A 130 4.18 -3.43 15.21
CA VAL A 130 3.21 -2.39 14.84
C VAL A 130 1.83 -2.92 15.19
N ILE A 131 1.12 -2.22 16.06
CA ILE A 131 -0.16 -2.65 16.61
C ILE A 131 -1.23 -1.66 16.20
N TYR A 132 -2.36 -2.19 15.72
CA TYR A 132 -3.58 -1.44 15.46
C TYR A 132 -4.57 -1.71 16.58
N ILE A 133 -4.86 -0.68 17.37
CA ILE A 133 -5.83 -0.70 18.46
C ILE A 133 -7.11 -0.04 17.97
N ASP A 134 -8.26 -0.71 18.14
CA ASP A 134 -9.56 -0.10 17.86
C ASP A 134 -9.80 1.11 18.76
N ALA A 135 -10.12 2.26 18.15
CA ALA A 135 -10.25 3.52 18.89
C ALA A 135 -11.42 3.51 19.89
N GLN A 136 -12.42 2.65 19.70
CA GLN A 136 -13.62 2.56 20.53
C GLN A 136 -13.52 1.45 21.58
N THR A 137 -13.00 0.28 21.21
CA THR A 137 -13.01 -0.90 22.08
C THR A 137 -11.71 -1.16 22.83
N ALA A 138 -10.62 -0.48 22.45
CA ALA A 138 -9.28 -0.76 22.97
C ALA A 138 -8.74 -2.16 22.63
N GLU A 139 -9.40 -2.89 21.73
CA GLU A 139 -8.95 -4.22 21.32
C GLU A 139 -7.89 -4.14 20.23
N ALA A 140 -6.83 -4.95 20.34
CA ALA A 140 -5.82 -5.10 19.31
C ALA A 140 -6.38 -5.89 18.12
N GLN A 141 -6.56 -5.22 16.98
CA GLN A 141 -7.14 -5.79 15.77
C GLN A 141 -6.09 -6.37 14.82
N ALA A 142 -4.88 -5.81 14.82
CA ALA A 142 -3.77 -6.33 14.02
C ALA A 142 -2.43 -6.10 14.74
N VAL A 143 -1.56 -7.10 14.64
CA VAL A 143 -0.17 -7.04 15.13
C VAL A 143 0.74 -7.46 13.99
N ILE A 144 1.69 -6.59 13.65
CA ILE A 144 2.66 -6.82 12.57
C ILE A 144 4.05 -6.85 13.17
N THR A 145 4.78 -7.93 12.92
CA THR A 145 6.20 -8.01 13.32
C THR A 145 7.05 -7.36 12.23
N ALA A 146 7.79 -6.32 12.62
CA ALA A 146 8.80 -5.66 11.82
C ALA A 146 10.20 -6.06 12.29
N ILE A 147 11.11 -6.25 11.35
CA ILE A 147 12.54 -6.25 11.64
C ILE A 147 12.96 -4.78 11.66
N VAL A 148 13.77 -4.36 12.63
CA VAL A 148 14.18 -2.96 12.76
C VAL A 148 15.17 -2.64 11.67
N ASP A 149 14.74 -1.75 10.78
CA ASP A 149 15.63 -1.12 9.81
C ASP A 149 16.41 0.00 10.51
N PRO A 150 17.76 -0.09 10.60
CA PRO A 150 18.58 1.02 11.07
C PRO A 150 18.62 2.10 9.98
N ALA A 151 17.55 2.89 9.91
CA ALA A 151 17.33 4.13 9.15
C ALA A 151 18.17 4.35 7.87
N ALA A 152 17.50 4.38 6.71
CA ALA A 152 17.87 5.27 5.59
C ALA A 152 16.69 5.35 4.62
N ASN A 153 15.84 6.38 4.77
CA ASN A 153 14.63 6.64 3.98
C ASN A 153 13.67 5.46 3.86
N CYS A 154 12.46 5.58 4.43
CA CYS A 154 11.30 4.85 3.89
C CYS A 154 10.91 5.46 2.52
N ASP A 155 11.90 5.65 1.63
CA ASP A 155 11.67 5.96 0.23
C ASP A 155 10.88 4.77 -0.26
N PHE A 156 9.61 5.03 -0.58
CA PHE A 156 8.79 4.09 -1.31
C PHE A 156 9.64 3.50 -2.42
N ASP A 157 10.03 2.23 -2.30
CA ASP A 157 10.71 1.58 -3.40
C ASP A 157 9.69 1.48 -4.52
N VAL A 158 9.78 2.44 -5.44
CA VAL A 158 8.89 2.55 -6.59
C VAL A 158 8.88 1.22 -7.34
N LYS A 159 9.95 0.42 -7.28
CA LYS A 159 9.97 -0.93 -7.83
C LYS A 159 9.05 -1.89 -7.08
N ALA A 160 9.01 -1.87 -5.75
CA ALA A 160 8.11 -2.71 -4.95
C ALA A 160 6.64 -2.30 -5.16
N ALA A 161 6.35 -0.99 -5.20
CA ALA A 161 5.02 -0.47 -5.53
C ALA A 161 4.62 -0.80 -6.97
N LEU A 162 5.55 -0.73 -7.94
CA LEU A 162 5.33 -1.13 -9.32
C LEU A 162 5.14 -2.65 -9.43
N LEU A 163 5.88 -3.47 -8.69
CA LEU A 163 5.71 -4.93 -8.66
C LEU A 163 4.37 -5.34 -8.04
N ALA A 164 3.94 -4.65 -6.98
CA ALA A 164 2.62 -4.84 -6.39
C ALA A 164 1.52 -4.41 -7.37
N ALA A 165 1.71 -3.29 -8.08
CA ALA A 165 0.79 -2.85 -9.12
C ALA A 165 0.75 -3.82 -10.30
N VAL A 166 1.89 -4.34 -10.77
CA VAL A 166 1.99 -5.33 -11.86
C VAL A 166 1.35 -6.67 -11.48
N LYS A 167 1.37 -7.03 -10.19
CA LYS A 167 0.65 -8.21 -9.66
C LYS A 167 -0.86 -8.01 -9.56
N THR A 168 -1.38 -6.78 -9.70
CA THR A 168 -2.84 -6.60 -9.74
C THR A 168 -3.39 -7.07 -11.10
N PRO A 169 -4.46 -7.90 -11.11
CA PRO A 169 -5.07 -8.45 -12.32
C PRO A 169 -5.35 -7.46 -13.48
N PRO A 170 -5.77 -6.20 -13.23
CA PRO A 170 -6.07 -5.26 -14.33
C PRO A 170 -4.85 -4.81 -15.12
N LEU A 171 -3.65 -4.77 -14.51
CA LEU A 171 -2.42 -4.35 -15.21
C LEU A 171 -1.92 -5.44 -16.16
N ILE A 172 -2.03 -6.71 -15.78
CA ILE A 172 -1.79 -7.85 -16.68
C ILE A 172 -2.78 -7.81 -17.85
N GLY A 173 -4.05 -7.48 -17.59
CA GLY A 173 -5.05 -7.26 -18.64
C GLY A 173 -4.65 -6.16 -19.62
N LEU A 174 -4.06 -5.07 -19.12
CA LEU A 174 -3.56 -3.94 -19.92
C LEU A 174 -2.36 -4.33 -20.80
N VAL A 175 -1.40 -5.07 -20.24
CA VAL A 175 -0.25 -5.60 -21.00
C VAL A 175 -0.72 -6.58 -22.06
N ALA A 176 -1.58 -7.55 -21.71
CA ALA A 176 -2.14 -8.50 -22.67
C ALA A 176 -2.92 -7.79 -23.79
N TYR A 177 -3.74 -6.80 -23.44
CA TYR A 177 -4.47 -5.99 -24.41
C TYR A 177 -3.52 -5.25 -25.35
N SER A 178 -2.52 -4.53 -24.83
CA SER A 178 -1.55 -3.79 -25.65
C SER A 178 -0.79 -4.70 -26.63
N VAL A 179 -0.41 -5.92 -26.22
CA VAL A 179 0.23 -6.92 -27.08
C VAL A 179 -0.71 -7.37 -28.20
N ILE A 180 -1.99 -7.61 -27.91
CA ILE A 180 -2.99 -7.99 -28.92
C ILE A 180 -3.21 -6.85 -29.93
N VAL A 181 -3.29 -5.60 -29.47
CA VAL A 181 -3.46 -4.42 -30.34
C VAL A 181 -2.24 -4.22 -31.24
N LEU A 182 -1.02 -4.29 -30.69
CA LEU A 182 0.22 -4.17 -31.45
C LEU A 182 0.38 -5.31 -32.46
N GLY A 183 0.09 -6.55 -32.06
CA GLY A 183 0.09 -7.70 -32.95
C GLY A 183 -0.90 -7.55 -34.09
N GLY A 184 -2.12 -7.08 -33.81
CA GLY A 184 -3.14 -6.79 -34.82
C GLY A 184 -2.74 -5.69 -35.79
N LEU A 185 -2.13 -4.60 -35.29
CA LEU A 185 -1.61 -3.51 -36.12
C LEU A 185 -0.47 -3.97 -37.04
N ILE A 186 0.50 -4.73 -36.52
CA ILE A 186 1.63 -5.26 -37.29
C ILE A 186 1.13 -6.25 -38.36
N GLY A 187 0.24 -7.17 -37.99
CA GLY A 187 -0.36 -8.12 -38.92
C GLY A 187 -1.14 -7.43 -40.04
N TRP A 188 -1.93 -6.41 -39.70
CA TRP A 188 -2.66 -5.63 -40.69
C TRP A 188 -1.72 -4.84 -41.61
N TRP A 189 -0.66 -4.23 -41.05
CA TRP A 189 0.31 -3.49 -41.85
C TRP A 189 1.06 -4.42 -42.83
N GLY A 190 1.43 -5.62 -42.38
CA GLY A 190 2.00 -6.68 -43.22
C GLY A 190 1.07 -7.11 -44.35
N TYR A 191 -0.20 -7.37 -44.03
CA TYR A 191 -1.22 -7.78 -45.01
C TYR A 191 -1.44 -6.73 -46.11
N ASN A 192 -1.55 -5.44 -45.72
CA ASN A 192 -1.70 -4.34 -46.68
C ASN A 192 -0.48 -4.16 -47.59
N ARG A 193 0.73 -4.40 -47.08
CA ARG A 193 1.97 -4.36 -47.88
C ARG A 193 2.01 -5.50 -48.90
N PHE A 194 1.52 -6.68 -48.53
CA PHE A 194 1.47 -7.84 -49.41
C PHE A 194 0.47 -7.64 -50.56
N LEU A 195 -0.75 -7.18 -50.26
CA LEU A 195 -1.77 -6.89 -51.29
C LEU A 195 -1.31 -5.84 -52.30
N LYS A 196 -0.58 -4.80 -51.87
CA LYS A 196 -0.05 -3.78 -52.80
C LYS A 196 1.03 -4.30 -53.75
N LYS A 197 1.73 -5.38 -53.42
CA LYS A 197 2.73 -5.99 -54.32
C LYS A 197 2.11 -6.92 -55.37
N GLY A 198 0.95 -7.51 -55.09
CA GLY A 198 0.26 -8.43 -56.00
C GLY A 198 -0.41 -7.78 -57.22
N HIS A 199 -0.62 -6.46 -57.21
CA HIS A 199 -1.33 -5.73 -58.27
C HIS A 199 -0.41 -5.04 -59.30
N ARG A 200 0.90 -5.32 -59.27
CA ARG A 200 1.89 -4.80 -60.25
C ARG A 200 2.41 -5.87 -61.22
N ARG A 201 1.67 -6.95 -61.42
CA ARG A 201 1.96 -7.95 -62.46
C ARG A 201 0.85 -7.95 -63.49
#